data_AF-A0A484MCX8-F1
#
_entry.id   AF-A0A484MCX8-F1
#
_cell.length_a   1.000
_cell.length_b   1.000
_cell.length_c   1.000
_cell.angle_alpha   90.00
_cell.angle_beta   90.00
_cell.angle_gamma   90.00
#
_symmetry.space_group_name_H-M   'P 1'
#
loop_
_entity.id
_entity.type
_entity.pdbx_description
1 polymer ?
#
loop_
_entity_poly.entity_id
_entity_poly.type
_entity_poly.pdbx_seq_one_letter_code
_entity_poly.pdbx_strand_id
1 'polypeptide(L)'
;MKNYSWSGERKIPSYLNRLVFPEEFMTALRTIAMKEDELYKVTSLLSELASPGSDSQPSDAEVRAAIWEACGDSGALQMLVDLLHMKMMDLEEGSGSEDNDTELLHRGCCSLDDDSVDNEGKLSRNSWCSIVYRRGQKQLTRLFLKEAEHALQLALVEGN
;
A
#
# COMPACT_ATOMS: atom_id res chain seq x y z
N MET A 1 -23.51 8.91 16.41
CA MET A 1 -23.45 8.35 15.04
C MET A 1 -23.40 6.84 15.15
N LYS A 2 -24.12 6.10 14.30
CA LYS A 2 -24.03 4.64 14.29
C LYS A 2 -22.64 4.30 13.74
N ASN A 3 -21.78 3.66 14.54
CA ASN A 3 -20.42 3.26 14.14
C ASN A 3 -20.41 1.95 13.32
N TYR A 4 -21.52 1.67 12.66
CA TYR A 4 -21.77 0.44 11.94
C TYR A 4 -22.10 0.76 10.50
N SER A 5 -21.80 -0.18 9.62
CA SER A 5 -22.12 -0.13 8.21
C SER A 5 -23.63 -0.10 7.96
N TRP A 6 -24.02 0.03 6.69
CA TRP A 6 -25.44 0.05 6.29
C TRP A 6 -26.18 -1.21 6.72
N SER A 7 -25.59 -2.39 6.53
CA SER A 7 -26.15 -3.67 6.99
C SER A 7 -26.22 -3.78 8.52
N GLY A 8 -25.38 -3.02 9.24
CA GLY A 8 -25.18 -3.14 10.67
C GLY A 8 -24.23 -4.28 11.09
N GLU A 9 -23.71 -5.06 10.14
CA GLU A 9 -22.85 -6.22 10.43
C GLU A 9 -21.40 -5.82 10.71
N ARG A 10 -20.90 -4.74 10.09
CA ARG A 10 -19.50 -4.33 10.18
C ARG A 10 -19.34 -3.03 10.95
N LYS A 11 -18.39 -3.00 11.89
CA LYS A 11 -18.02 -1.78 12.62
C LYS A 11 -16.96 -1.00 11.86
N ILE A 12 -17.08 0.33 11.82
CA ILE A 12 -16.05 1.19 11.23
C ILE A 12 -14.75 1.02 12.05
N PRO A 13 -13.63 0.63 11.42
CA PRO A 13 -12.41 0.33 12.13
C PRO A 13 -11.80 1.59 12.74
N SER A 14 -11.22 1.43 13.93
CA SER A 14 -10.66 2.56 14.68
C SER A 14 -9.41 3.16 14.02
N TYR A 15 -8.74 2.35 13.19
CA TYR A 15 -7.52 2.71 12.48
C TYR A 15 -7.75 3.43 11.16
N LEU A 16 -9.00 3.51 10.65
CA LEU A 16 -9.28 4.02 9.30
C LEU A 16 -8.77 5.45 9.07
N ASN A 17 -8.89 6.32 10.08
CA ASN A 17 -8.40 7.71 10.03
C ASN A 17 -6.89 7.85 10.34
N ARG A 18 -6.19 6.74 10.56
CA ARG A 18 -4.75 6.71 10.89
C ARG A 18 -3.90 6.11 9.78
N LEU A 19 -4.53 5.48 8.77
CA LEU A 19 -3.81 4.92 7.64
C LEU A 19 -3.16 6.03 6.81
N VAL A 20 -1.93 5.78 6.38
CA VAL A 20 -1.22 6.65 5.42
C VAL A 20 -1.65 6.39 3.97
N PHE A 21 -2.40 5.31 3.73
CA PHE A 21 -2.82 4.87 2.40
C PHE A 21 -4.13 5.58 2.00
N PRO A 22 -4.19 6.17 0.78
CA PRO A 22 -5.41 6.82 0.29
C PRO A 22 -6.61 5.87 0.24
N GLU A 23 -7.82 6.37 0.50
CA GLU A 23 -9.04 5.57 0.46
C GLU A 23 -9.27 4.93 -0.92
N GLU A 24 -9.07 5.69 -2.00
CA GLU A 24 -9.24 5.19 -3.37
C GLU A 24 -8.28 4.04 -3.67
N PHE A 25 -7.05 4.11 -3.15
CA PHE A 25 -6.07 3.04 -3.28
C PHE A 25 -6.50 1.78 -2.51
N MET A 26 -6.96 1.94 -1.26
CA MET A 26 -7.47 0.82 -0.48
C MET A 26 -8.70 0.18 -1.12
N THR A 27 -9.61 0.98 -1.67
CA THR A 27 -10.79 0.49 -2.39
C THR A 27 -10.41 -0.30 -3.64
N ALA A 28 -9.41 0.15 -4.40
CA ALA A 28 -8.90 -0.60 -5.54
C ALA A 28 -8.30 -1.94 -5.10
N LEU A 29 -7.50 -1.95 -4.02
CA LEU A 29 -6.93 -3.19 -3.47
C LEU A 29 -8.00 -4.15 -2.98
N ARG A 30 -9.05 -3.67 -2.28
CA ARG A 30 -10.19 -4.52 -1.87
C ARG A 30 -10.86 -5.16 -3.07
N THR A 31 -11.10 -4.38 -4.13
CA THR A 31 -11.68 -4.88 -5.38
C THR A 31 -10.82 -5.98 -6.02
N ILE A 32 -9.50 -5.81 -6.04
CA ILE A 32 -8.57 -6.77 -6.65
C ILE A 32 -8.39 -8.02 -5.77
N ALA A 33 -8.37 -7.86 -4.45
CA ALA A 33 -8.19 -8.94 -3.47
C ALA A 33 -9.47 -9.74 -3.19
N MET A 34 -10.61 -9.26 -3.68
CA MET A 34 -11.93 -9.84 -3.43
C MET A 34 -11.99 -11.30 -3.90
N LYS A 35 -12.46 -12.17 -3.01
CA LYS A 35 -12.70 -13.59 -3.28
C LYS A 35 -14.06 -13.80 -3.93
N GLU A 36 -14.27 -15.00 -4.47
CA GLU A 36 -15.50 -15.34 -5.17
C GLU A 36 -16.74 -15.27 -4.26
N ASP A 37 -16.64 -15.74 -3.00
CA ASP A 37 -17.72 -15.66 -2.02
C ASP A 37 -18.04 -14.22 -1.60
N GLU A 38 -17.01 -13.37 -1.49
CA GLU A 38 -17.16 -11.94 -1.22
C GLU A 38 -17.83 -11.22 -2.40
N LEU A 39 -17.48 -11.57 -3.65
CA LEU A 39 -18.12 -11.05 -4.85
C LEU A 39 -19.62 -11.40 -4.90
N TYR A 40 -19.99 -12.63 -4.51
CA TYR A 40 -21.41 -12.99 -4.36
C TYR A 40 -22.10 -12.16 -3.29
N LYS A 41 -21.43 -11.89 -2.15
CA LYS A 41 -21.98 -11.02 -1.09
C LYS A 41 -22.17 -9.59 -1.60
N VAL A 42 -21.20 -9.01 -2.32
CA VAL A 42 -21.34 -7.68 -2.96
C VAL A 42 -22.54 -7.66 -3.91
N THR A 43 -22.66 -8.67 -4.76
CA THR A 43 -23.77 -8.77 -5.73
C THR A 43 -25.12 -8.83 -5.02
N SER A 44 -25.22 -9.61 -3.94
CA SER A 44 -26.43 -9.68 -3.10
C SER A 44 -26.77 -8.32 -2.49
N LEU A 45 -25.79 -7.66 -1.88
CA LEU A 45 -25.97 -6.34 -1.25
C LEU A 45 -26.44 -5.30 -2.26
N LEU A 46 -25.83 -5.24 -3.45
CA LEU A 46 -26.23 -4.29 -4.49
C LEU A 46 -27.60 -4.61 -5.08
N SER A 47 -27.98 -5.89 -5.14
CA SER A 47 -29.30 -6.32 -5.61
C SER A 47 -30.41 -5.91 -4.65
N GLU A 48 -30.14 -5.83 -3.34
CA GLU A 48 -31.10 -5.33 -2.34
C GLU A 48 -31.39 -3.83 -2.49
N LEU A 49 -30.45 -3.07 -3.08
CA LEU A 49 -30.61 -1.62 -3.30
C LEU A 49 -31.42 -1.31 -4.55
N ALA A 50 -31.40 -2.21 -5.53
CA ALA A 50 -32.20 -2.10 -6.73
C ALA A 50 -33.68 -2.29 -6.38
N SER A 51 -34.45 -1.21 -6.41
CA SER A 51 -35.90 -1.32 -6.24
C SER A 51 -36.50 -2.12 -7.41
N PRO A 52 -37.43 -3.05 -7.16
CA PRO A 52 -38.04 -3.84 -8.22
C PRO A 52 -38.74 -2.90 -9.23
N GLY A 53 -38.19 -2.81 -10.44
CA GLY A 53 -38.72 -1.98 -11.53
C GLY A 53 -37.98 -0.65 -11.77
N SER A 54 -36.92 -0.34 -11.02
CA SER A 54 -36.02 0.77 -11.35
C SER A 54 -34.78 0.27 -12.09
N ASP A 55 -34.52 0.74 -13.31
CA ASP A 55 -33.25 0.52 -14.04
C ASP A 55 -32.08 1.34 -13.46
N SER A 56 -32.20 1.81 -12.21
CA SER A 56 -31.17 2.65 -11.60
C SER A 56 -29.96 1.79 -11.23
N GLN A 57 -28.84 2.05 -11.89
CA GLN A 57 -27.56 1.44 -11.51
C GLN A 57 -27.11 1.96 -10.14
N PRO A 58 -26.42 1.12 -9.33
CA PRO A 58 -25.84 1.58 -8.08
C PRO A 58 -24.76 2.63 -8.37
N SER A 59 -24.70 3.64 -7.52
CA SER A 59 -23.67 4.67 -7.55
C SER A 59 -22.31 4.12 -7.11
N ASP A 60 -21.22 4.79 -7.51
CA ASP A 60 -19.87 4.43 -7.08
C ASP A 60 -19.71 4.40 -5.55
N ALA A 61 -20.45 5.25 -4.82
CA ALA A 61 -20.45 5.24 -3.36
C ALA A 61 -21.07 3.97 -2.79
N GLU A 62 -22.18 3.50 -3.38
CA GLU A 62 -22.86 2.26 -2.99
C GLU A 62 -22.01 1.03 -3.32
N VAL A 63 -21.38 1.02 -4.50
CA VAL A 63 -20.45 -0.05 -4.89
C VAL A 63 -19.27 -0.14 -3.92
N ARG A 64 -18.63 0.99 -3.60
CA ARG A 64 -17.52 1.01 -2.63
C ARG A 64 -17.95 0.57 -1.23
N ALA A 65 -19.13 1.00 -0.79
CA ALA A 65 -19.68 0.59 0.49
C ALA A 65 -19.95 -0.93 0.53
N ALA A 66 -20.54 -1.49 -0.53
CA ALA A 66 -20.80 -2.93 -0.63
C ALA A 66 -19.50 -3.76 -0.66
N ILE A 67 -18.48 -3.30 -1.39
CA ILE A 67 -17.16 -3.94 -1.42
C ILE A 67 -16.53 -3.94 -0.04
N TRP A 68 -16.52 -2.79 0.64
CA TRP A 68 -15.97 -2.69 1.99
C TRP A 68 -16.73 -3.55 3.00
N GLU A 69 -18.05 -3.61 2.86
CA GLU A 69 -18.91 -4.47 3.69
C GLU A 69 -18.56 -5.95 3.56
N ALA A 70 -18.38 -6.41 2.31
CA ALA A 70 -18.08 -7.80 2.03
C ALA A 70 -16.64 -8.18 2.42
N CYS A 71 -15.66 -7.37 2.02
CA CYS A 71 -14.25 -7.75 2.03
C CYS A 71 -13.46 -7.21 3.24
N GLY A 72 -13.94 -6.13 3.89
CA GLY A 72 -13.16 -5.44 4.92
C GLY A 72 -11.83 -4.90 4.40
N ASP A 73 -10.79 -4.93 5.24
CA ASP A 73 -9.46 -4.45 4.89
C ASP A 73 -8.39 -5.55 4.89
N SER A 74 -8.59 -6.63 5.63
CA SER A 74 -7.57 -7.66 5.85
C SER A 74 -7.02 -8.26 4.55
N GLY A 75 -7.89 -8.61 3.59
CA GLY A 75 -7.46 -9.14 2.28
C GLY A 75 -6.63 -8.13 1.47
N ALA A 76 -7.08 -6.87 1.43
CA ALA A 76 -6.39 -5.79 0.73
C ALA A 76 -5.02 -5.47 1.36
N LEU A 77 -4.96 -5.44 2.69
CA LEU A 77 -3.74 -5.16 3.44
C LEU A 77 -2.73 -6.32 3.33
N GLN A 78 -3.20 -7.58 3.32
CA GLN A 78 -2.33 -8.72 3.08
C GLN A 78 -1.69 -8.65 1.69
N MET A 79 -2.50 -8.39 0.66
CA MET A 79 -1.99 -8.19 -0.71
C MET A 79 -0.95 -7.06 -0.77
N LEU A 80 -1.20 -5.94 -0.07
CA LEU A 80 -0.25 -4.82 -0.01
C LEU A 80 1.07 -5.22 0.66
N VAL A 81 1.02 -5.96 1.77
CA VAL A 81 2.20 -6.48 2.45
C VAL A 81 3.02 -7.37 1.52
N ASP A 82 2.35 -8.29 0.80
CA ASP A 82 3.01 -9.19 -0.13
C ASP A 82 3.69 -8.42 -1.29
N LEU A 83 2.99 -7.43 -1.86
CA LEU A 83 3.52 -6.56 -2.92
C LEU A 83 4.72 -5.73 -2.45
N LEU A 84 4.69 -5.23 -1.21
CA LEU A 84 5.79 -4.46 -0.64
C LEU A 84 7.01 -5.33 -0.31
N HIS A 85 6.81 -6.56 0.16
CA HIS A 85 7.88 -7.56 0.33
C HIS A 85 8.53 -7.88 -1.02
N MET A 86 7.72 -8.19 -2.04
CA MET A 86 8.22 -8.42 -3.40
C MET A 86 8.99 -7.21 -3.92
N LYS A 87 8.44 -5.99 -3.74
CA LYS A 87 9.11 -4.76 -4.16
C LYS A 87 10.45 -4.54 -3.46
N MET A 88 10.54 -4.87 -2.17
CA MET A 88 11.79 -4.78 -1.42
C MET A 88 12.83 -5.76 -1.98
N MET A 89 12.45 -7.01 -2.21
CA MET A 89 13.32 -8.02 -2.81
C MET A 89 13.87 -7.55 -4.15
N ASP A 90 13.02 -7.01 -5.03
CA ASP A 90 13.42 -6.47 -6.34
C ASP A 90 14.40 -5.28 -6.21
N LEU A 91 14.21 -4.42 -5.19
CA LEU A 91 15.09 -3.28 -4.96
C LEU A 91 16.47 -3.71 -4.45
N GLU A 92 16.52 -4.76 -3.63
CA GLU A 92 17.77 -5.29 -3.07
C GLU A 92 18.50 -6.23 -4.05
N GLU A 93 17.77 -6.83 -5.00
CA GLU A 93 18.34 -7.66 -6.05
C GLU A 93 19.39 -6.87 -6.86
N GLY A 94 20.63 -7.36 -6.84
CA GLY A 94 21.75 -6.76 -7.58
C GLY A 94 22.27 -5.41 -7.04
N SER A 95 21.59 -4.78 -6.07
CA SER A 95 22.01 -3.49 -5.50
C SER A 95 22.31 -3.52 -4.00
N GLY A 96 21.93 -4.60 -3.30
CA GLY A 96 22.17 -4.79 -1.87
C GLY A 96 21.19 -4.02 -0.99
N SER A 97 21.45 -3.95 0.31
CA SER A 97 20.56 -3.32 1.30
C SER A 97 20.60 -1.78 1.29
N GLU A 98 19.70 -1.15 2.06
CA GLU A 98 19.74 0.28 2.39
C GLU A 98 21.08 0.70 3.04
N ASP A 99 21.66 -0.17 3.87
CA ASP A 99 22.94 0.06 4.54
C ASP A 99 24.10 0.05 3.55
N ASN A 100 24.09 -0.88 2.58
CA ASN A 100 25.10 -0.92 1.51
C ASN A 100 25.12 0.39 0.73
N ASP A 101 23.94 0.93 0.39
CA ASP A 101 23.86 2.24 -0.29
C ASP A 101 24.35 3.39 0.59
N THR A 102 24.10 3.32 1.89
CA THR A 102 24.60 4.32 2.85
C THR A 102 26.13 4.30 2.91
N GLU A 103 26.75 3.11 2.93
CA GLU A 103 28.20 2.97 2.88
C GLU A 103 28.79 3.44 1.54
N LEU A 104 28.10 3.20 0.42
CA LEU A 104 28.52 3.68 -0.90
C LEU A 104 28.52 5.21 -0.97
N LEU A 105 27.49 5.86 -0.42
CA LEU A 105 27.41 7.33 -0.36
C LEU A 105 28.44 7.92 0.59
N HIS A 106 28.78 7.23 1.68
CA HIS A 106 29.82 7.67 2.61
C HIS A 106 31.23 7.54 2.02
N ARG A 107 31.49 6.46 1.26
CA ARG A 107 32.78 6.26 0.57
C ARG A 107 32.94 7.18 -0.64
N GLY A 108 31.88 7.41 -1.39
CA GLY A 108 31.89 8.22 -2.61
C GLY A 108 31.58 9.68 -2.34
N CYS A 109 32.61 10.49 -2.09
CA CYS A 109 32.43 11.94 -2.02
C CYS A 109 32.17 12.50 -3.43
N CYS A 110 31.00 13.10 -3.68
CA CYS A 110 30.81 13.93 -4.88
C CYS A 110 31.64 15.20 -4.74
N SER A 111 32.76 15.30 -5.46
CA SER A 111 33.40 16.60 -5.66
C SER A 111 32.52 17.40 -6.63
N LEU A 112 31.86 18.45 -6.12
CA LEU A 112 31.23 19.46 -6.98
C LEU A 112 32.28 20.36 -7.65
N ASP A 113 33.50 20.37 -7.10
CA ASP A 113 34.65 21.10 -7.59
C ASP A 113 35.66 20.12 -8.23
N ASP A 114 35.72 20.18 -9.55
CA ASP A 114 36.64 19.44 -10.41
C ASP A 114 38.01 20.14 -10.36
N ASP A 115 38.90 19.76 -9.42
CA ASP A 115 40.31 20.19 -9.47
C ASP A 115 41.27 19.41 -8.53
N SER A 116 41.15 18.07 -8.43
CA SER A 116 42.23 17.29 -7.78
C SER A 116 42.37 15.86 -8.27
N VAL A 117 43.63 15.54 -8.55
CA VAL A 117 44.22 14.42 -9.32
C VAL A 117 44.18 13.07 -8.58
N ASP A 118 43.14 12.78 -7.79
CA ASP A 118 42.92 11.43 -7.25
C ASP A 118 41.51 10.97 -7.57
N ASN A 119 41.44 10.05 -8.54
CA ASN A 119 40.22 9.55 -9.18
C ASN A 119 39.77 8.21 -8.58
N GLU A 120 40.51 7.66 -7.61
CA GLU A 120 40.17 6.40 -6.94
C GLU A 120 39.15 6.66 -5.82
N GLY A 121 37.87 6.44 -6.14
CA GLY A 121 36.78 6.44 -5.15
C GLY A 121 35.74 7.57 -5.30
N LYS A 122 35.93 8.52 -6.23
CA LYS A 122 34.91 9.54 -6.52
C LYS A 122 33.81 8.97 -7.41
N LEU A 123 32.56 9.06 -6.95
CA LEU A 123 31.40 8.69 -7.74
C LEU A 123 31.09 9.80 -8.75
N SER A 124 30.73 9.42 -9.98
CA SER A 124 30.13 10.38 -10.91
C SER A 124 28.81 10.90 -10.32
N ARG A 125 28.44 12.13 -10.66
CA ARG A 125 27.17 12.73 -10.21
C ARG A 125 25.96 11.83 -10.51
N ASN A 126 25.94 11.20 -11.68
CA ASN A 126 24.86 10.29 -12.07
C ASN A 126 24.83 9.04 -11.20
N SER A 127 25.99 8.47 -10.88
CA SER A 127 26.09 7.31 -10.00
C SER A 127 25.62 7.66 -8.58
N TRP A 128 26.08 8.78 -8.04
CA TRP A 128 25.66 9.27 -6.72
C TRP A 128 24.16 9.53 -6.65
N CYS A 129 23.59 10.25 -7.63
CA CYS A 129 22.15 10.49 -7.69
C CYS A 129 21.34 9.18 -7.78
N SER A 130 21.83 8.20 -8.53
CA SER A 130 21.19 6.88 -8.65
C SER A 130 21.18 6.12 -7.32
N ILE A 131 22.28 6.19 -6.56
CA ILE A 131 22.39 5.57 -5.23
C ILE A 131 21.47 6.26 -4.23
N VAL A 132 21.41 7.59 -4.23
CA VAL A 132 20.47 8.35 -3.37
C VAL A 132 19.02 7.98 -3.67
N TYR A 133 18.66 7.94 -4.96
CA TYR A 133 17.29 7.61 -5.37
C TYR A 133 16.88 6.20 -4.94
N ARG A 134 17.69 5.18 -5.25
CA ARG A 134 17.35 3.79 -4.90
C ARG A 134 17.36 3.55 -3.39
N ARG A 135 18.27 4.20 -2.64
CA ARG A 135 18.27 4.18 -1.17
C ARG A 135 16.94 4.72 -0.62
N GLY A 136 16.48 5.85 -1.16
CA GLY A 136 15.20 6.44 -0.79
C GLY A 136 14.02 5.50 -1.09
N GLN A 137 14.04 4.80 -2.24
CA GLN A 137 13.02 3.80 -2.56
C GLN A 137 12.99 2.65 -1.55
N LYS A 138 14.14 2.12 -1.16
CA LYS A 138 14.24 1.06 -0.13
C LYS A 138 13.72 1.57 1.21
N GLN A 139 14.16 2.74 1.65
CA GLN A 139 13.72 3.34 2.89
C GLN A 139 12.19 3.53 2.94
N LEU A 140 11.60 4.09 1.87
CA LEU A 140 10.14 4.27 1.79
C LEU A 140 9.40 2.95 1.75
N THR A 141 9.87 1.97 0.96
CA THR A 141 9.25 0.64 0.89
C THR A 141 9.24 -0.03 2.27
N ARG A 142 10.35 0.07 3.02
CA ARG A 142 10.44 -0.45 4.40
C ARG A 142 9.47 0.23 5.35
N LEU A 143 9.29 1.54 5.24
CA LEU A 143 8.35 2.29 6.08
C LEU A 143 6.90 1.94 5.76
N PHE A 144 6.54 1.90 4.47
CA PHE A 144 5.19 1.46 4.06
C PHE A 144 4.90 0.03 4.45
N LEU A 145 5.90 -0.86 4.38
CA LEU A 145 5.74 -2.25 4.79
C LEU A 145 5.38 -2.35 6.27
N LYS A 146 6.10 -1.63 7.15
CA LYS A 146 5.78 -1.59 8.59
C LYS A 146 4.37 -1.07 8.86
N GLU A 147 3.96 -0.03 8.13
CA GLU A 147 2.63 0.55 8.29
C GLU A 147 1.54 -0.43 7.79
N ALA A 148 1.77 -1.11 6.67
CA ALA A 148 0.85 -2.11 6.14
C ALA A 148 0.73 -3.33 7.06
N GLU A 149 1.84 -3.83 7.60
CA GLU A 149 1.85 -4.94 8.57
C GLU A 149 1.10 -4.58 9.86
N HIS A 150 1.32 -3.37 10.38
CA HIS A 150 0.62 -2.88 11.56
C HIS A 150 -0.88 -2.71 11.30
N ALA A 151 -1.26 -2.10 10.16
CA ALA A 151 -2.66 -1.97 9.76
C ALA A 151 -3.33 -3.33 9.59
N LEU A 152 -2.65 -4.30 8.97
CA LEU A 152 -3.14 -5.67 8.79
C LEU A 152 -3.43 -6.33 10.14
N GLN A 153 -2.50 -6.19 11.10
CA GLN A 153 -2.70 -6.71 12.45
C GLN A 153 -3.95 -6.11 13.10
N LEU A 154 -4.17 -4.81 12.96
CA LEU A 154 -5.36 -4.14 13.49
C LEU A 154 -6.64 -4.63 12.80
N ALA A 155 -6.63 -4.78 11.48
CA ALA A 155 -7.76 -5.31 10.71
C ALA A 155 -8.16 -6.71 11.18
N LEU A 156 -7.17 -7.60 11.37
CA LEU A 156 -7.39 -8.97 11.87
C LEU A 156 -7.95 -8.99 13.30
N VAL A 157 -7.48 -8.09 14.17
CA VAL A 157 -7.94 -8.02 15.58
C VAL A 157 -9.34 -7.43 15.69
N GLU A 158 -9.66 -6.40 14.90
CA GLU A 158 -10.98 -5.75 14.91
C GLU A 158 -12.06 -6.56 14.17
N GLY A 159 -11.69 -7.65 13.48
CA GLY A 159 -12.60 -8.46 12.68
C GLY A 159 -13.05 -7.73 11.42
N ASN A 160 -12.13 -6.99 10.77
CA ASN A 160 -12.35 -6.33 9.49
C ASN A 160 -11.88 -7.18 8.29
#